data_AF-A0A8T4QJ04-F1
#
_entry.id   AF-A0A8T4QJ04-F1
#
_cell.length_a   1.000
_cell.length_b   1.000
_cell.length_c   1.000
_cell.angle_alpha   90.00
_cell.angle_beta   90.00
_cell.angle_gamma   90.00
#
_symmetry.space_group_name_H-M   'P 1'
#
loop_
_entity.id
_entity.type
_entity.pdbx_description
1 polymer ?
#
loop_
_entity_poly.entity_id
_entity_poly.type
_entity_poly.pdbx_seq_one_letter_code
_entity_poly.pdbx_strand_id
1 'polypeptide(L)'
;MEENYDKFVLKGLAASFSLLAFYFIFASLLGGVNFALNNFVKLWYWMIPLVTGFGIQIGMFFYVKEQMHKKATAQAAASSGVSATSMVACCAHHIADIAPFLGITALGLFLTKYQSTFLLMGIFSNILGITYMASLMNLKIEKSKLRILLYSLLVISVIIIFTSYYLISKNTFGKEQKTNFQTLTNNQNNVEFQVTPLSTSEFQIEINTHSVDLDFELTEISILYDDIGNTYKPLKWEGFPAGGHHRNGILKLPSINGNAKSIKLIITDSARREFSWNLE
;
A
#
# COMPACT_ATOMS: atom_id res chain seq x y z
N MET A 1 -36.51 -27.96 -6.97
CA MET A 1 -36.46 -26.53 -6.63
C MET A 1 -35.14 -26.01 -7.16
N GLU A 2 -35.15 -25.17 -8.19
CA GLU A 2 -33.94 -24.47 -8.61
C GLU A 2 -33.49 -23.61 -7.43
N GLU A 3 -32.30 -23.89 -6.93
CA GLU A 3 -31.70 -23.13 -5.87
C GLU A 3 -31.37 -21.75 -6.43
N ASN A 4 -32.01 -20.70 -5.90
CA ASN A 4 -31.77 -19.35 -6.39
C ASN A 4 -30.37 -18.90 -5.91
N TYR A 5 -29.36 -19.14 -6.75
CA TYR A 5 -27.96 -18.79 -6.51
C TYR A 5 -27.72 -17.27 -6.58
N ASP A 6 -28.59 -16.52 -7.23
CA ASP A 6 -28.43 -15.09 -7.50
C ASP A 6 -28.31 -14.27 -6.21
N LYS A 7 -29.04 -14.65 -5.16
CA LYS A 7 -28.95 -13.98 -3.86
C LYS A 7 -27.57 -14.11 -3.20
N PHE A 8 -26.84 -15.21 -3.43
CA PHE A 8 -25.51 -15.42 -2.88
C PHE A 8 -24.46 -14.67 -3.69
N VAL A 9 -24.61 -14.67 -5.01
CA VAL A 9 -23.80 -13.85 -5.92
C VAL A 9 -23.94 -12.37 -5.58
N LEU A 10 -25.17 -11.90 -5.35
CA LEU A 10 -25.43 -10.51 -4.96
C LEU A 10 -24.74 -10.13 -3.64
N LYS A 11 -24.76 -11.02 -2.65
CA LYS A 11 -24.04 -10.80 -1.37
C LYS A 11 -22.53 -10.72 -1.56
N GLY A 12 -21.95 -11.57 -2.42
CA GLY A 12 -20.53 -11.52 -2.75
C GLY A 12 -20.13 -10.26 -3.51
N LEU A 13 -20.96 -9.82 -4.47
CA LEU A 13 -20.76 -8.57 -5.19
C LEU A 13 -20.85 -7.36 -4.25
N ALA A 14 -21.88 -7.30 -3.40
CA ALA A 14 -22.03 -6.23 -2.41
C ALA A 14 -20.81 -6.15 -1.49
N ALA A 15 -20.30 -7.29 -1.01
CA ALA A 15 -19.10 -7.33 -0.18
C ALA A 15 -17.83 -6.84 -0.91
N SER A 16 -17.69 -7.18 -2.19
CA SER A 16 -16.58 -6.70 -3.03
C SER A 16 -16.62 -5.18 -3.21
N PHE A 17 -17.80 -4.64 -3.53
CA PHE A 17 -17.99 -3.19 -3.66
C PHE A 17 -17.79 -2.46 -2.34
N SER A 18 -18.30 -2.98 -1.23
CA SER A 18 -18.11 -2.41 0.10
C SER A 18 -16.62 -2.36 0.48
N LEU A 19 -15.86 -3.42 0.22
CA LEU A 19 -14.42 -3.46 0.51
C LEU A 19 -13.66 -2.44 -0.35
N LEU A 20 -13.99 -2.33 -1.64
CA LEU A 20 -13.36 -1.37 -2.53
C LEU A 20 -13.71 0.08 -2.16
N ALA A 21 -14.98 0.34 -1.81
CA ALA A 21 -15.43 1.64 -1.33
C ALA A 21 -14.73 2.04 -0.02
N PHE A 22 -14.62 1.10 0.93
CA PHE A 22 -13.87 1.32 2.17
C PHE A 22 -12.42 1.71 1.89
N TYR A 23 -11.74 1.00 0.98
CA TYR A 23 -10.38 1.36 0.55
C TYR A 23 -10.32 2.79 0.01
N PHE A 24 -11.19 3.17 -0.94
CA PHE A 24 -11.13 4.50 -1.55
C PHE A 24 -11.47 5.60 -0.55
N ILE A 25 -12.45 5.40 0.33
CA ILE A 25 -12.80 6.35 1.40
C ILE A 25 -11.61 6.53 2.33
N PHE A 26 -11.08 5.44 2.88
CA PHE A 26 -9.99 5.49 3.85
C PHE A 26 -8.71 6.08 3.25
N ALA A 27 -8.31 5.63 2.06
CA ALA A 27 -7.13 6.16 1.37
C ALA A 27 -7.30 7.64 0.98
N SER A 28 -8.51 8.07 0.62
CA SER A 28 -8.79 9.48 0.32
C SER A 28 -8.80 10.36 1.57
N LEU A 29 -9.24 9.84 2.72
CA LEU A 29 -9.17 10.56 3.99
C LEU A 29 -7.72 10.77 4.46
N LEU A 30 -6.85 9.78 4.23
CA LEU A 30 -5.45 9.85 4.66
C LEU A 30 -4.55 10.65 3.71
N GLY A 31 -4.78 10.56 2.39
CA GLY A 31 -3.88 11.13 1.39
C GLY A 31 -4.58 11.84 0.22
N GLY A 32 -5.89 12.04 0.27
CA GLY A 32 -6.65 12.63 -0.82
C GLY A 32 -6.96 11.66 -1.97
N VAL A 33 -7.87 12.08 -2.86
CA VAL A 33 -8.42 11.24 -3.93
C VAL A 33 -7.34 10.80 -4.93
N ASN A 34 -6.42 11.71 -5.30
CA ASN A 34 -5.33 11.41 -6.22
C ASN A 34 -4.38 10.34 -5.67
N PHE A 35 -4.09 10.38 -4.37
CA PHE A 35 -3.31 9.34 -3.70
C PHE A 35 -4.01 7.98 -3.76
N ALA A 36 -5.30 7.93 -3.43
CA ALA A 36 -6.07 6.69 -3.49
C ALA A 36 -6.10 6.09 -4.91
N LEU A 37 -6.32 6.92 -5.92
CA LEU A 37 -6.31 6.50 -7.33
C LEU A 37 -4.93 6.01 -7.78
N ASN A 38 -3.87 6.77 -7.50
CA ASN A 38 -2.51 6.41 -7.90
C ASN A 38 -2.04 5.10 -7.23
N ASN A 39 -2.35 4.91 -5.93
CA ASN A 39 -2.04 3.66 -5.24
C ASN A 39 -2.84 2.49 -5.79
N PHE A 40 -4.12 2.69 -6.09
CA PHE A 40 -4.95 1.67 -6.72
C PHE A 40 -4.39 1.25 -8.08
N VAL A 41 -4.08 2.21 -8.96
CA VAL A 41 -3.49 1.92 -10.29
C VAL A 41 -2.09 1.33 -10.18
N LYS A 42 -1.32 1.64 -9.13
CA LYS A 42 0.00 1.01 -8.90
C LYS A 42 -0.10 -0.44 -8.43
N LEU A 43 -1.18 -0.81 -7.73
CA LEU A 43 -1.33 -2.11 -7.06
C LEU A 43 -2.56 -2.91 -7.52
N TRP A 44 -3.22 -2.49 -8.61
CA TRP A 44 -4.49 -3.05 -9.07
C TRP A 44 -4.42 -4.57 -9.28
N TYR A 45 -3.28 -5.07 -9.76
CA TYR A 45 -3.05 -6.50 -10.03
C TYR A 45 -2.98 -7.34 -8.75
N TRP A 46 -2.70 -6.73 -7.59
CA TRP A 46 -2.84 -7.37 -6.28
C TRP A 46 -4.24 -7.18 -5.68
N MET A 47 -4.78 -5.97 -5.82
CA MET A 47 -6.05 -5.60 -5.18
C MET A 47 -7.26 -6.25 -5.83
N ILE A 48 -7.33 -6.31 -7.16
CA ILE A 48 -8.47 -6.90 -7.87
C ILE A 48 -8.65 -8.38 -7.51
N PRO A 49 -7.63 -9.26 -7.58
CA PRO A 49 -7.77 -10.65 -7.15
C PRO A 49 -8.17 -10.79 -5.67
N LEU A 50 -7.68 -9.90 -4.80
CA LEU A 50 -8.03 -9.91 -3.39
C LEU A 50 -9.50 -9.56 -3.16
N VAL A 51 -9.98 -8.47 -3.76
CA VAL A 51 -11.38 -8.01 -3.65
C VAL A 51 -12.33 -9.04 -4.25
N THR A 52 -12.02 -9.57 -5.43
CA THR A 52 -12.81 -10.63 -6.06
C THR A 52 -12.82 -11.91 -5.21
N GLY A 53 -11.66 -12.33 -4.69
CA GLY A 53 -11.56 -13.51 -3.83
C GLY A 53 -12.38 -13.38 -2.55
N PHE A 54 -12.34 -12.21 -1.90
CA PHE A 54 -13.16 -11.90 -0.74
C PHE A 54 -14.66 -11.96 -1.05
N GLY A 55 -15.09 -11.39 -2.18
CA GLY A 55 -16.49 -11.50 -2.65
C GLY A 55 -16.96 -12.94 -2.84
N ILE A 56 -16.13 -13.76 -3.49
CA ILE A 56 -16.40 -15.19 -3.67
C ILE A 56 -16.53 -15.90 -2.32
N GLN A 57 -15.60 -15.64 -1.38
CA GLN A 57 -15.66 -16.21 -0.04
C GLN A 57 -16.95 -15.84 0.70
N ILE A 58 -17.39 -14.58 0.63
CA ILE A 58 -18.63 -14.13 1.28
C ILE A 58 -19.86 -14.80 0.63
N GLY A 59 -19.91 -14.88 -0.71
CA GLY A 59 -20.99 -15.58 -1.41
C GLY A 59 -21.07 -17.06 -1.01
N MET A 60 -19.93 -17.76 -1.00
CA MET A 60 -19.83 -19.16 -0.57
C MET A 60 -20.18 -19.34 0.90
N PHE A 61 -19.74 -18.43 1.78
CA PHE A 61 -20.08 -18.47 3.20
C PHE A 61 -21.59 -18.43 3.42
N PHE A 62 -22.29 -17.51 2.76
CA PHE A 62 -23.76 -17.42 2.91
C PHE A 62 -24.47 -18.63 2.29
N TYR A 63 -23.97 -19.18 1.18
CA TYR A 63 -24.48 -20.42 0.61
C TYR A 63 -24.32 -21.58 1.60
N VAL A 64 -23.11 -21.83 2.09
CA VAL A 64 -22.82 -22.90 3.04
C VAL A 64 -23.61 -22.70 4.33
N LYS A 65 -23.68 -21.48 4.86
CA LYS A 65 -24.46 -21.16 6.07
C LYS A 65 -25.94 -21.52 5.92
N GLU A 66 -26.54 -21.20 4.78
CA GLU A 66 -27.95 -21.49 4.52
C GLU A 66 -28.20 -23.00 4.37
N GLN A 67 -27.28 -23.74 3.75
CA GLN A 67 -27.34 -25.20 3.64
C GLN A 67 -27.05 -25.92 4.97
N MET A 68 -26.15 -25.38 5.78
CA MET A 68 -25.70 -25.96 7.03
C MET A 68 -26.70 -25.79 8.17
N HIS A 69 -27.72 -24.94 8.05
CA HIS A 69 -28.85 -24.90 9.01
C HIS A 69 -29.53 -26.27 9.22
N LYS A 70 -29.26 -27.29 8.38
CA LYS A 70 -29.71 -28.69 8.58
C LYS A 70 -28.70 -29.63 9.29
N LYS A 71 -27.44 -29.22 9.61
CA LYS A 71 -26.39 -30.07 10.22
C LYS A 71 -25.38 -29.37 11.17
N ALA A 72 -25.59 -28.10 11.55
CA ALA A 72 -24.51 -27.16 11.95
C ALA A 72 -23.98 -27.09 13.41
N THR A 73 -24.35 -27.93 14.39
CA THR A 73 -24.14 -27.49 15.78
C THR A 73 -22.72 -27.63 16.36
N ALA A 74 -21.89 -28.58 15.91
CA ALA A 74 -20.65 -28.90 16.64
C ALA A 74 -19.37 -28.17 16.14
N GLN A 75 -19.25 -27.90 14.85
CA GLN A 75 -17.98 -27.44 14.26
C GLN A 75 -17.87 -25.92 14.13
N ALA A 76 -19.01 -25.23 13.95
CA ALA A 76 -19.08 -23.77 13.95
C ALA A 76 -18.75 -23.17 15.34
N ALA A 77 -19.08 -23.89 16.43
CA ALA A 77 -18.76 -23.50 17.79
C ALA A 77 -17.23 -23.50 18.07
N ALA A 78 -16.48 -24.38 17.40
CA ALA A 78 -15.03 -24.45 17.55
C ALA A 78 -14.31 -23.29 16.84
N SER A 79 -14.76 -22.87 15.65
CA SER A 79 -14.15 -21.77 14.89
C SER A 79 -14.58 -20.38 15.37
N SER A 80 -15.83 -20.25 15.85
CA SER A 80 -16.32 -18.99 16.43
C SER A 80 -15.66 -18.69 17.78
N GLY A 81 -15.40 -19.72 18.60
CA GLY A 81 -14.63 -19.60 19.84
C GLY A 81 -13.23 -19.01 19.60
N VAL A 82 -12.48 -19.54 18.62
CA VAL A 82 -11.13 -19.03 18.28
C VAL A 82 -11.18 -17.60 17.72
N SER A 83 -12.21 -17.23 16.95
CA SER A 83 -12.36 -15.86 16.44
C SER A 83 -12.78 -14.85 17.53
N ALA A 84 -13.63 -15.26 18.48
CA ALA A 84 -13.99 -14.45 19.63
C ALA A 84 -12.80 -14.31 20.60
N THR A 85 -12.05 -15.37 20.86
CA THR A 85 -10.80 -15.32 21.65
C THR A 85 -9.73 -14.49 20.93
N SER A 86 -9.61 -14.59 19.61
CA SER A 86 -8.69 -13.74 18.82
C SER A 86 -9.13 -12.28 18.81
N MET A 87 -10.43 -12.00 18.79
CA MET A 87 -10.98 -10.65 18.87
C MET A 87 -10.81 -10.07 20.27
N VAL A 88 -11.05 -10.83 21.34
CA VAL A 88 -10.80 -10.42 22.73
C VAL A 88 -9.30 -10.28 23.01
N ALA A 89 -8.44 -11.17 22.49
CA ALA A 89 -6.99 -11.05 22.59
C ALA A 89 -6.43 -9.88 21.76
N CYS A 90 -7.05 -9.56 20.62
CA CYS A 90 -6.79 -8.34 19.84
C CYS A 90 -7.21 -7.09 20.64
N CYS A 91 -8.37 -7.12 21.29
CA CYS A 91 -8.82 -6.03 22.16
C CYS A 91 -7.97 -5.89 23.44
N ALA A 92 -7.48 -7.00 23.99
CA ALA A 92 -6.66 -7.02 25.20
C ALA A 92 -5.20 -6.60 24.95
N HIS A 93 -4.72 -6.58 23.69
CA HIS A 93 -3.42 -5.98 23.38
C HIS A 93 -3.46 -4.44 23.43
N HIS A 94 -4.64 -3.82 23.35
CA HIS A 94 -4.77 -2.37 23.56
C HIS A 94 -4.63 -1.96 25.03
N ILE A 95 -4.53 -2.92 25.97
CA ILE A 95 -4.21 -2.67 27.38
C ILE A 95 -2.69 -2.63 27.63
N ALA A 96 -1.86 -3.02 26.65
CA ALA A 96 -0.40 -2.97 26.78
C ALA A 96 0.23 -1.62 26.41
N ASP A 97 -0.45 -0.71 25.70
CA ASP A 97 0.22 0.37 24.97
C ASP A 97 -0.71 1.60 24.82
N ILE A 98 -0.63 2.76 25.46
CA ILE A 98 0.49 3.66 25.82
C ILE A 98 1.57 3.84 24.72
N ALA A 99 1.47 3.15 23.57
CA ALA A 99 2.26 3.40 22.37
C ALA A 99 1.77 4.46 21.34
N PRO A 100 0.82 5.39 21.59
CA PRO A 100 0.29 6.26 20.53
C PRO A 100 1.28 7.28 19.92
N PHE A 101 2.54 7.38 20.38
CA PHE A 101 3.50 8.39 19.88
C PHE A 101 4.59 7.87 18.94
N LEU A 102 4.80 6.55 18.82
CA LEU A 102 5.86 5.96 17.97
C LEU A 102 5.36 4.87 17.01
N GLY A 103 4.23 4.23 17.33
CA GLY A 103 3.70 3.10 16.56
C GLY A 103 3.14 3.49 15.20
N ILE A 104 2.47 4.63 15.05
CA ILE A 104 1.80 5.02 13.79
C ILE A 104 2.82 5.31 12.68
N THR A 105 3.96 5.93 13.02
CA THR A 105 5.03 6.23 12.06
C THR A 105 5.79 4.97 11.66
N ALA A 106 6.15 4.12 12.63
CA ALA A 106 6.87 2.87 12.35
C ALA A 106 5.98 1.82 11.67
N LEU A 107 4.73 1.65 12.11
CA LEU A 107 3.75 0.76 11.47
C LEU A 107 3.32 1.30 10.11
N GLY A 108 3.16 2.61 9.93
CA GLY A 108 2.89 3.21 8.63
C GLY A 108 4.02 2.95 7.63
N LEU A 109 5.27 3.18 8.03
CA LEU A 109 6.45 2.87 7.22
C LEU A 109 6.61 1.37 6.98
N PHE A 110 6.36 0.53 8.00
CA PHE A 110 6.42 -0.93 7.89
C PHE A 110 5.33 -1.48 6.96
N LEU A 111 4.08 -1.04 7.12
CA LEU A 111 2.95 -1.42 6.29
C LEU A 111 3.16 -0.94 4.85
N THR A 112 3.73 0.24 4.64
CA THR A 112 4.06 0.75 3.29
C THR A 112 5.22 -0.03 2.67
N LYS A 113 6.27 -0.32 3.45
CA LYS A 113 7.45 -1.08 2.99
C LYS A 113 7.11 -2.53 2.65
N TYR A 114 6.24 -3.17 3.42
CA TYR A 114 5.85 -4.58 3.25
C TYR A 114 4.45 -4.75 2.65
N GLN A 115 3.86 -3.70 2.09
CA GLN A 115 2.49 -3.70 1.56
C GLN A 115 2.25 -4.82 0.55
N SER A 116 3.19 -5.01 -0.38
CA SER A 116 3.15 -6.09 -1.38
C SER A 116 3.17 -7.48 -0.75
N THR A 117 3.90 -7.65 0.36
CA THR A 117 3.99 -8.91 1.10
C THR A 117 2.65 -9.22 1.78
N PHE A 118 2.02 -8.22 2.41
CA PHE A 118 0.69 -8.39 3.02
C PHE A 118 -0.39 -8.70 1.98
N LEU A 119 -0.37 -8.02 0.83
CA LEU A 119 -1.31 -8.31 -0.27
C LEU A 119 -1.12 -9.73 -0.82
N LEU A 120 0.12 -10.18 -0.94
CA LEU A 120 0.42 -11.55 -1.35
C LEU A 120 -0.10 -12.58 -0.34
N MET A 121 0.15 -12.37 0.96
CA MET A 121 -0.39 -13.23 2.03
C MET A 121 -1.92 -13.24 2.02
N GLY A 122 -2.55 -12.08 1.77
CA GLY A 122 -4.01 -11.96 1.65
C GLY A 122 -4.57 -12.77 0.49
N ILE A 123 -3.95 -12.73 -0.69
CA ILE A 123 -4.35 -13.56 -1.84
C ILE A 123 -4.19 -15.04 -1.54
N PHE A 124 -3.09 -15.43 -0.89
CA PHE A 124 -2.88 -16.82 -0.47
C PHE A 124 -3.96 -17.30 0.49
N SER A 125 -4.29 -16.50 1.51
CA SER A 125 -5.39 -16.76 2.44
C SER A 125 -6.74 -16.85 1.71
N ASN A 126 -6.97 -15.99 0.71
CA ASN A 126 -8.18 -16.03 -0.11
C ASN A 126 -8.34 -17.36 -0.86
N ILE A 127 -7.26 -17.83 -1.50
CA ILE A 127 -7.24 -19.13 -2.18
C ILE A 127 -7.54 -20.25 -1.18
N LEU A 128 -6.88 -20.25 -0.01
CA LEU A 128 -7.13 -21.25 1.04
C LEU A 128 -8.59 -21.24 1.54
N GLY A 129 -9.18 -20.08 1.76
CA GLY A 129 -10.57 -20.00 2.22
C GLY A 129 -11.58 -20.42 1.14
N ILE A 130 -11.38 -20.04 -0.13
CA ILE A 130 -12.25 -20.47 -1.24
C ILE A 130 -12.18 -21.98 -1.41
N THR A 131 -10.97 -22.54 -1.39
CA THR A 131 -10.76 -23.99 -1.52
C THR A 131 -11.39 -24.77 -0.36
N TYR A 132 -11.25 -24.26 0.87
CA TYR A 132 -11.89 -24.85 2.04
C TYR A 132 -13.43 -24.80 1.94
N MET A 133 -14.01 -23.64 1.61
CA MET A 133 -15.48 -23.53 1.47
C MET A 133 -16.02 -24.38 0.33
N ALA A 134 -15.31 -24.45 -0.81
CA ALA A 134 -15.64 -25.36 -1.90
C ALA A 134 -15.61 -26.83 -1.46
N SER A 135 -14.69 -27.20 -0.56
CA SER A 135 -14.65 -28.55 0.03
C SER A 135 -15.87 -28.85 0.90
N LEU A 136 -16.40 -27.86 1.62
CA LEU A 136 -17.62 -27.99 2.43
C LEU A 136 -18.89 -28.09 1.56
N MET A 137 -18.91 -27.41 0.42
CA MET A 137 -19.99 -27.51 -0.57
C MET A 137 -20.00 -28.89 -1.25
N ASN A 138 -18.84 -29.55 -1.30
CA ASN A 138 -18.62 -30.84 -1.95
C ASN A 138 -18.78 -32.06 -1.03
N LEU A 139 -19.96 -32.20 -0.43
CA LEU A 139 -20.44 -33.53 0.00
C LEU A 139 -20.77 -34.45 -1.21
N LYS A 140 -20.56 -34.01 -2.47
CA LYS A 140 -20.86 -34.79 -3.69
C LYS A 140 -19.95 -34.57 -4.92
N ILE A 141 -18.81 -33.89 -4.81
CA ILE A 141 -17.80 -33.93 -5.90
C ILE A 141 -16.79 -35.04 -5.59
N GLU A 142 -16.51 -35.87 -6.60
CA GLU A 142 -15.56 -36.96 -6.55
C GLU A 142 -14.19 -36.46 -6.03
N LYS A 143 -13.73 -37.00 -4.91
CA LYS A 143 -12.54 -36.52 -4.16
C LYS A 143 -11.29 -36.38 -5.04
N SER A 144 -11.19 -37.16 -6.12
CA SER A 144 -10.10 -37.12 -7.12
C SER A 144 -10.09 -35.82 -7.93
N LYS A 145 -11.25 -35.37 -8.44
CA LYS A 145 -11.38 -34.13 -9.24
C LYS A 145 -11.14 -32.89 -8.39
N LEU A 146 -11.57 -32.92 -7.13
CA LEU A 146 -11.29 -31.85 -6.17
C LEU A 146 -9.80 -31.73 -5.88
N ARG A 147 -9.08 -32.84 -5.66
CA ARG A 147 -7.62 -32.82 -5.46
C ARG A 147 -6.88 -32.25 -6.67
N ILE A 148 -7.28 -32.62 -7.89
CA ILE A 148 -6.67 -32.08 -9.12
C ILE A 148 -6.91 -30.57 -9.26
N LEU A 149 -8.10 -30.08 -8.92
CA LEU A 149 -8.40 -28.64 -8.88
C LEU A 149 -7.57 -27.91 -7.81
N LEU A 150 -7.41 -28.50 -6.63
CA LEU A 150 -6.60 -27.92 -5.55
C LEU A 150 -5.11 -27.87 -5.91
N TYR A 151 -4.56 -28.96 -6.46
CA TYR A 151 -3.17 -29.00 -6.91
C TYR A 151 -2.93 -28.04 -8.08
N SER A 152 -3.86 -27.92 -9.03
CA SER A 152 -3.73 -26.95 -10.13
C SER A 152 -3.79 -25.51 -9.63
N LEU A 153 -4.71 -25.15 -8.72
CA LEU A 153 -4.75 -23.82 -8.10
C LEU A 153 -3.49 -23.51 -7.28
N LEU A 154 -2.95 -24.50 -6.56
CA LEU A 154 -1.69 -24.36 -5.82
C LEU A 154 -0.48 -24.20 -6.76
N VAL A 155 -0.43 -24.94 -7.86
CA VAL A 155 0.63 -24.78 -8.86
C VAL A 155 0.51 -23.42 -9.56
N ILE A 156 -0.70 -22.97 -9.89
CA ILE A 156 -0.94 -21.64 -10.48
C ILE A 156 -0.53 -20.53 -9.51
N SER A 157 -0.85 -20.65 -8.21
CA SER A 157 -0.42 -19.66 -7.22
C SER A 157 1.10 -19.63 -7.04
N VAL A 158 1.76 -20.79 -7.03
CA VAL A 158 3.23 -20.89 -7.01
C VAL A 158 3.85 -20.29 -8.28
N ILE A 159 3.28 -20.55 -9.46
CA ILE A 159 3.73 -19.94 -10.71
C ILE A 159 3.57 -18.42 -10.65
N ILE A 160 2.40 -17.91 -10.22
CA ILE A 160 2.15 -16.48 -10.07
C ILE A 160 3.15 -15.86 -9.10
N ILE A 161 3.42 -16.50 -7.96
CA ILE A 161 4.43 -16.07 -6.99
C ILE A 161 5.81 -16.02 -7.63
N PHE A 162 6.20 -17.06 -8.34
CA PHE A 162 7.52 -17.15 -8.97
C PHE A 162 7.66 -16.15 -10.13
N THR A 163 6.62 -15.94 -10.94
CA THR A 163 6.60 -14.94 -12.01
C THR A 163 6.56 -13.53 -11.45
N SER A 164 5.78 -13.26 -10.40
CA SER A 164 5.76 -11.94 -9.74
C SER A 164 7.11 -11.67 -9.08
N TYR A 165 7.70 -12.66 -8.39
CA TYR A 165 9.06 -12.57 -7.85
C TYR A 165 10.09 -12.33 -8.97
N TYR A 166 9.97 -13.04 -10.10
CA TYR A 166 10.84 -12.87 -11.26
C TYR A 166 10.67 -11.51 -11.93
N LEU A 167 9.44 -10.99 -12.05
CA LEU A 167 9.13 -9.68 -12.61
C LEU A 167 9.60 -8.54 -11.69
N ILE A 168 9.46 -8.71 -10.37
CA ILE A 168 10.01 -7.82 -9.34
C ILE A 168 11.55 -7.87 -9.39
N SER A 169 12.14 -9.06 -9.47
CA SER A 169 13.59 -9.27 -9.56
C SER A 169 14.20 -8.73 -10.87
N LYS A 170 13.44 -8.75 -11.97
CA LYS A 170 13.86 -8.18 -13.27
C LYS A 170 13.53 -6.69 -13.42
N ASN A 171 12.95 -6.05 -12.41
CA ASN A 171 12.85 -4.60 -12.28
C ASN A 171 12.32 -3.88 -13.54
N THR A 172 11.17 -4.32 -14.06
CA THR A 172 10.49 -3.66 -15.20
C THR A 172 9.25 -2.86 -14.80
N PHE A 173 8.87 -2.85 -13.52
CA PHE A 173 7.78 -2.02 -13.01
C PHE A 173 8.30 -1.12 -11.88
N GLY A 174 8.52 0.14 -12.25
CA GLY A 174 9.17 1.14 -11.42
C GLY A 174 10.68 1.01 -11.53
N LYS A 175 11.28 1.70 -12.51
CA LYS A 175 12.63 2.23 -12.29
C LYS A 175 12.51 3.17 -11.08
N GLU A 176 12.60 2.65 -9.86
CA GLU A 176 13.38 3.35 -8.87
C GLU A 176 14.78 3.38 -9.47
N GLN A 177 15.07 4.49 -10.14
CA GLN A 177 16.42 4.80 -10.54
C GLN A 177 17.19 4.81 -9.23
N LYS A 178 17.89 3.72 -8.96
CA LYS A 178 18.81 3.59 -7.85
C LYS A 178 19.97 4.52 -8.18
N THR A 179 19.73 5.82 -8.08
CA THR A 179 20.80 6.79 -8.01
C THR A 179 21.56 6.51 -6.74
N ASN A 180 22.88 6.58 -6.81
CA ASN A 180 23.76 6.37 -5.66
C ASN A 180 23.67 7.56 -4.66
N PHE A 181 22.65 8.41 -4.78
CA PHE A 181 22.49 9.62 -4.00
C PHE A 181 21.75 9.29 -2.70
N GLN A 182 22.40 9.63 -1.59
CA GLN A 182 21.86 9.45 -0.25
C GLN A 182 20.66 10.37 0.01
N THR A 183 19.60 9.85 0.64
CA THR A 183 18.54 10.68 1.21
C THR A 183 19.09 11.50 2.38
N LEU A 184 18.89 12.81 2.34
CA LEU A 184 19.28 13.71 3.41
C LEU A 184 18.06 14.23 4.15
N THR A 185 18.15 14.29 5.47
CA THR A 185 17.05 14.72 6.35
C THR A 185 17.43 15.99 7.10
N ASN A 186 16.50 16.94 7.17
CA ASN A 186 16.61 18.14 7.97
C ASN A 186 15.33 18.31 8.81
N ASN A 187 15.48 18.36 10.13
CA ASN A 187 14.37 18.56 11.05
C ASN A 187 14.62 19.85 11.86
N GLN A 188 13.81 20.87 11.59
CA GLN A 188 13.90 22.19 12.21
C GLN A 188 12.48 22.78 12.31
N ASN A 189 12.24 23.56 13.37
CA ASN A 189 10.96 24.24 13.60
C ASN A 189 9.73 23.31 13.51
N ASN A 190 9.83 22.07 14.00
CA ASN A 190 8.78 21.05 13.95
C ASN A 190 8.34 20.62 12.53
N VAL A 191 9.17 20.88 11.53
CA VAL A 191 8.98 20.40 10.16
C VAL A 191 10.20 19.58 9.77
N GLU A 192 9.95 18.34 9.35
CA GLU A 192 10.95 17.43 8.82
C GLU A 192 10.89 17.43 7.30
N PHE A 193 12.03 17.64 6.66
CA PHE A 193 12.24 17.46 5.23
C PHE A 193 13.16 16.26 5.00
N GLN A 194 12.76 15.35 4.12
CA GLN A 194 13.60 14.30 3.56
C GLN A 194 13.73 14.54 2.07
N VAL A 195 14.97 14.67 1.57
CA VAL A 195 15.23 14.98 0.16
C VAL A 195 16.13 13.90 -0.44
N THR A 196 15.69 13.33 -1.56
CA THR A 196 16.42 12.29 -2.30
C THR A 196 16.56 12.71 -3.76
N PRO A 197 17.79 12.89 -4.27
CA PRO A 197 18.01 13.15 -5.70
C PRO A 197 17.70 11.89 -6.53
N LEU A 198 16.71 11.99 -7.42
CA LEU A 198 16.41 10.97 -8.43
C LEU A 198 17.30 11.14 -9.67
N SER A 199 17.75 12.36 -9.91
CA SER A 199 18.76 12.74 -10.90
C SER A 199 19.35 14.10 -10.51
N THR A 200 20.22 14.68 -11.33
CA THR A 200 20.71 16.06 -11.12
C THR A 200 19.62 17.12 -11.35
N SER A 201 18.48 16.75 -11.93
CA SER A 201 17.36 17.65 -12.25
C SER A 201 16.05 17.31 -11.54
N GLU A 202 15.97 16.19 -10.83
CA GLU A 202 14.74 15.73 -10.16
C GLU A 202 15.03 15.30 -8.73
N PHE A 203 14.28 15.88 -7.78
CA PHE A 203 14.46 15.64 -6.36
C PHE A 203 13.13 15.22 -5.74
N GLN A 204 13.10 14.01 -5.19
CA GLN A 204 11.99 13.53 -4.36
C GLN A 204 12.07 14.23 -3.00
N ILE A 205 11.01 14.93 -2.61
CA ILE A 205 10.91 15.66 -1.35
C ILE A 205 9.71 15.13 -0.56
N GLU A 206 9.94 14.78 0.69
CA GLU A 206 8.91 14.41 1.67
C GLU A 206 8.98 15.37 2.85
N ILE A 207 7.84 15.94 3.21
CA ILE A 207 7.69 16.96 4.26
C ILE A 207 6.66 16.46 5.25
N ASN A 208 7.03 16.41 6.52
CA ASN A 208 6.17 15.96 7.59
C ASN A 208 6.17 16.97 8.74
N THR A 209 4.99 17.32 9.22
CA THR A 209 4.80 18.14 10.42
C THR A 209 3.46 17.78 11.07
N HIS A 210 3.29 18.16 12.34
CA HIS A 210 2.05 17.95 13.09
C HIS A 210 1.55 19.23 13.76
N SER A 211 2.24 20.35 13.55
CA SER A 211 1.97 21.62 14.25
C SER A 211 2.12 22.85 13.37
N VAL A 212 2.50 22.70 12.10
CA VAL A 212 2.75 23.79 11.16
C VAL A 212 1.95 23.54 9.89
N ASP A 213 1.32 24.57 9.34
CA ASP A 213 0.69 24.50 8.03
C ASP A 213 1.75 24.65 6.93
N LEU A 214 1.71 23.76 5.93
CA LEU A 214 2.70 23.71 4.85
C LEU A 214 2.23 24.50 3.61
N ASP A 215 1.81 25.76 3.79
CA ASP A 215 1.15 26.63 2.80
C ASP A 215 2.10 27.29 1.77
N PHE A 216 3.38 26.94 1.78
CA PHE A 216 4.38 27.49 0.86
C PHE A 216 4.40 26.81 -0.52
N GLU A 217 4.81 27.56 -1.54
CA GLU A 217 5.09 27.01 -2.86
C GLU A 217 6.56 26.57 -2.98
N LEU A 218 6.79 25.26 -3.15
CA LEU A 218 8.15 24.69 -3.19
C LEU A 218 9.00 25.26 -4.33
N THR A 219 8.38 25.68 -5.44
CA THR A 219 9.07 26.31 -6.57
C THR A 219 9.61 27.70 -6.23
N GLU A 220 8.97 28.40 -5.29
CA GLU A 220 9.35 29.76 -4.88
C GLU A 220 10.40 29.76 -3.77
N ILE A 221 10.39 28.73 -2.90
CA ILE A 221 11.26 28.67 -1.73
C ILE A 221 12.51 27.82 -1.92
N SER A 222 12.69 27.20 -3.09
CA SER A 222 13.82 26.30 -3.35
C SER A 222 14.77 26.87 -4.39
N ILE A 223 16.08 26.71 -4.18
CA ILE A 223 17.13 27.06 -5.14
C ILE A 223 18.21 25.99 -5.09
N LEU A 224 18.63 25.51 -6.27
CA LEU A 224 19.77 24.62 -6.40
C LEU A 224 21.02 25.41 -6.80
N TYR A 225 22.14 25.10 -6.17
CA TYR A 225 23.46 25.64 -6.44
C TYR A 225 24.37 24.50 -6.90
N ASP A 226 25.28 24.78 -7.82
CA ASP A 226 26.43 23.91 -8.08
C ASP A 226 27.72 24.50 -7.48
N ASP A 227 28.79 23.71 -7.49
CA ASP A 227 30.11 24.09 -6.99
C ASP A 227 30.88 25.06 -7.88
N ILE A 228 30.37 25.32 -9.09
CA ILE A 228 30.97 26.22 -10.08
C ILE A 228 30.35 27.64 -9.96
N GLY A 229 29.28 27.79 -9.16
CA GLY A 229 28.65 29.06 -8.85
C GLY A 229 27.37 29.36 -9.65
N ASN A 230 26.86 28.40 -10.42
CA ASN A 230 25.56 28.56 -11.08
C ASN A 230 24.42 28.34 -10.09
N THR A 231 23.27 28.92 -10.43
CA THR A 231 22.03 28.79 -9.66
C THR A 231 20.90 28.37 -10.57
N TYR A 232 20.04 27.48 -10.07
CA TYR A 232 18.94 26.91 -10.83
C TYR A 232 17.66 27.05 -10.00
N LYS A 233 16.68 27.77 -10.56
CA LYS A 233 15.34 27.85 -9.99
C LYS A 233 14.51 26.63 -10.43
N PRO A 234 13.66 26.07 -9.55
CA PRO A 234 12.76 24.99 -9.93
C PRO A 234 11.85 25.38 -11.09
N LEU A 235 11.63 24.43 -12.01
CA LEU A 235 10.69 24.58 -13.11
C LEU A 235 9.26 24.29 -12.66
N LYS A 236 9.09 23.26 -11.82
CA LYS A 236 7.77 22.78 -11.40
C LYS A 236 7.87 21.89 -10.16
N TRP A 237 6.82 21.91 -9.36
CA TRP A 237 6.53 20.90 -8.35
C TRP A 237 5.46 19.93 -8.85
N GLU A 238 5.75 18.63 -8.81
CA GLU A 238 4.82 17.55 -9.13
C GLU A 238 4.56 16.72 -7.88
N GLY A 239 3.57 17.16 -7.09
CA GLY A 239 3.25 16.55 -5.81
C GLY A 239 2.02 17.16 -5.15
N PHE A 240 1.93 16.96 -3.84
CA PHE A 240 0.86 17.56 -3.03
C PHE A 240 0.91 19.10 -3.10
N PRO A 241 -0.22 19.80 -3.34
CA PRO A 241 -0.27 21.26 -3.41
C PRO A 241 0.11 21.89 -2.06
N ALA A 242 0.26 23.22 -2.03
CA ALA A 242 0.44 23.96 -0.79
C ALA A 242 -0.72 23.72 0.19
N GLY A 243 -0.39 23.63 1.48
CA GLY A 243 -1.30 23.38 2.59
C GLY A 243 -1.16 21.99 3.21
N GLY A 244 -1.95 21.74 4.25
CA GLY A 244 -1.91 20.49 5.02
C GLY A 244 -0.66 20.36 5.91
N HIS A 245 -0.40 19.14 6.38
CA HIS A 245 0.64 18.83 7.36
C HIS A 245 1.58 17.67 6.91
N HIS A 246 1.31 17.08 5.74
CA HIS A 246 2.21 16.15 5.05
C HIS A 246 2.22 16.45 3.55
N ARG A 247 3.40 16.58 2.95
CA ARG A 247 3.55 16.80 1.50
C ARG A 247 4.64 15.90 0.94
N ASN A 248 4.42 15.38 -0.26
CA ASN A 248 5.34 14.49 -0.97
C ASN A 248 5.28 14.82 -2.47
N GLY A 249 6.41 14.76 -3.16
CA GLY A 249 6.44 14.92 -4.61
C GLY A 249 7.83 15.10 -5.15
N ILE A 250 7.88 15.45 -6.44
CA ILE A 250 9.11 15.65 -7.19
C ILE A 250 9.25 17.13 -7.52
N LEU A 251 10.35 17.73 -7.07
CA LEU A 251 10.79 19.05 -7.49
C LEU A 251 11.64 18.90 -8.76
N LYS A 252 11.15 19.45 -9.88
CA LYS A 252 11.84 19.44 -11.16
C LYS A 252 12.62 20.72 -11.35
N LEU A 253 13.89 20.58 -11.70
CA LEU A 253 14.84 21.65 -11.97
C LEU A 253 15.37 21.56 -13.41
N PRO A 254 15.95 22.64 -13.93
CA PRO A 254 16.70 22.59 -15.19
C PRO A 254 17.83 21.57 -15.10
N SER A 255 18.18 20.96 -16.24
CA SER A 255 19.38 20.13 -16.32
C SER A 255 20.61 20.97 -16.01
N ILE A 256 21.45 20.46 -15.11
CA ILE A 256 22.74 21.06 -14.78
C ILE A 256 23.66 20.90 -15.99
N ASN A 257 24.16 22.01 -16.53
CA ASN A 257 25.09 22.03 -17.66
C ASN A 257 26.52 22.17 -17.12
N GLY A 258 27.37 21.17 -17.33
CA GLY A 258 28.80 21.25 -17.05
C GLY A 258 29.34 20.12 -16.16
N ASN A 259 30.60 20.27 -15.75
CA ASN A 259 31.37 19.29 -14.96
C ASN A 259 31.22 19.51 -13.45
N ALA A 260 30.04 19.90 -12.98
CA ALA A 260 29.79 20.15 -11.55
C ALA A 260 30.12 18.89 -10.72
N LYS A 261 30.86 19.07 -9.62
CA LYS A 261 31.27 17.96 -8.74
C LYS A 261 30.38 17.84 -7.51
N SER A 262 29.66 18.90 -7.16
CA SER A 262 28.68 18.84 -6.09
C SER A 262 27.53 19.79 -6.33
N ILE A 263 26.40 19.47 -5.70
CA ILE A 263 25.17 20.25 -5.77
C ILE A 263 24.63 20.49 -4.37
N LYS A 264 23.98 21.63 -4.20
CA LYS A 264 23.35 22.03 -2.94
C LYS A 264 21.96 22.55 -3.19
N LEU A 265 20.96 21.86 -2.67
CA LEU A 265 19.59 22.34 -2.64
C LEU A 265 19.34 23.10 -1.34
N ILE A 266 18.85 24.34 -1.47
CA ILE A 266 18.45 25.17 -0.34
C ILE A 266 16.95 25.37 -0.42
N ILE A 267 16.25 25.04 0.67
CA ILE A 267 14.81 25.24 0.84
C ILE A 267 14.63 26.21 2.01
N THR A 268 13.93 27.32 1.77
CA THR A 268 13.73 28.38 2.77
C THR A 268 12.27 28.54 3.12
N ASP A 269 11.81 27.77 4.11
CA ASP A 269 10.48 27.90 4.72
C ASP A 269 10.53 28.91 5.89
N SER A 270 10.02 28.53 7.06
CA SER A 270 10.31 29.21 8.34
C SER A 270 11.78 29.12 8.77
N ALA A 271 12.57 28.23 8.15
CA ALA A 271 14.00 28.07 8.39
C ALA A 271 14.75 27.92 7.06
N ARG A 272 16.06 28.18 7.08
CA ARG A 272 16.93 27.86 5.96
C ARG A 272 17.44 26.43 6.11
N ARG A 273 17.12 25.57 5.13
CA ARG A 273 17.48 24.15 5.12
C ARG A 273 18.41 23.87 3.94
N GLU A 274 19.50 23.16 4.19
CA GLU A 274 20.52 22.88 3.18
C GLU A 274 20.75 21.38 3.03
N PHE A 275 20.76 20.90 1.79
CA PHE A 275 21.01 19.51 1.42
C PHE A 275 22.11 19.48 0.36
N SER A 276 23.22 18.79 0.61
CA SER A 276 24.40 18.80 -0.26
C SER A 276 24.82 17.40 -0.67
N TRP A 277 25.05 17.19 -1.96
CA TRP A 277 25.49 15.91 -2.52
C TRP A 277 26.71 16.09 -3.40
N ASN A 278 27.60 15.11 -3.37
CA ASN A 278 28.69 14.98 -4.34
C ASN A 278 28.18 14.20 -5.56
N LEU A 279 28.59 14.64 -6.75
CA LEU A 279 28.25 14.05 -8.05
C LEU A 279 29.35 13.11 -8.59
N GLU A 280 30.52 13.08 -7.93
CA GLU A 280 31.66 12.20 -8.23
C GLU A 280 31.45 10.74 -7.81
#